data_AF-A0A088F121-F1
#
_entry.id   AF-A0A088F121-F1
#
_cell.length_a   1.000
_cell.length_b   1.000
_cell.length_c   1.000
_cell.angle_alpha   90.00
_cell.angle_beta   90.00
_cell.angle_gamma   90.00
#
_symmetry.space_group_name_H-M   'P 1'
#
loop_
_entity.id
_entity.type
_entity.pdbx_description
1 polymer ?
#
loop_
_entity_poly.entity_id
_entity_poly.type
_entity_poly.pdbx_seq_one_letter_code
_entity_poly.pdbx_strand_id
1 'polypeptide(L)'
;MVNSEKIKNDYLQLLRLIEKESLIDTSISRYLNYLNKYKNKFIDQSNLQHKEELKEFLKGANRFSDEFSFSDQNISQIRSLINNLYETLNH
;
A
#
# COMPACT_ATOMS: atom_id res chain seq x y z
N MET A 1 10.33 1.18 18.17
CA MET A 1 10.62 1.53 16.76
C MET A 1 10.32 0.41 15.75
N VAL A 2 9.92 -0.81 16.18
CA VAL A 2 9.64 -1.96 15.28
C VAL A 2 8.47 -1.70 14.30
N ASN A 3 7.41 -1.01 14.73
CA ASN A 3 6.23 -0.77 13.88
C ASN A 3 6.53 0.15 12.70
N SER A 4 7.38 1.17 12.87
CA SER A 4 7.69 2.13 11.79
C SER A 4 8.47 1.46 10.65
N GLU A 5 9.44 0.61 10.99
CA GLU A 5 10.23 -0.14 10.01
C GLU A 5 9.38 -1.23 9.32
N LYS A 6 8.48 -1.88 10.06
CA LYS A 6 7.49 -2.80 9.48
C LYS A 6 6.57 -2.09 8.48
N ILE A 7 5.99 -0.94 8.85
CA ILE A 7 5.13 -0.13 7.97
C ILE A 7 5.87 0.23 6.67
N LYS A 8 7.12 0.68 6.79
CA LYS A 8 7.96 1.00 5.63
C LYS A 8 8.14 -0.21 4.72
N ASN A 9 8.53 -1.36 5.28
CA ASN A 9 8.82 -2.56 4.50
C ASN A 9 7.56 -3.11 3.81
N ASP A 10 6.45 -3.20 4.54
CA ASP A 10 5.16 -3.66 4.00
C ASP A 10 4.68 -2.72 2.88
N TYR A 11 4.84 -1.40 3.03
CA TYR A 11 4.45 -0.44 2.01
C TYR A 11 5.32 -0.51 0.75
N LEU A 12 6.64 -0.65 0.90
CA LEU A 12 7.54 -0.83 -0.23
C LEU A 12 7.26 -2.14 -0.98
N GLN A 13 6.90 -3.20 -0.24
CA GLN A 13 6.51 -4.47 -0.84
C GLN A 13 5.20 -4.34 -1.62
N LEU A 14 4.21 -3.61 -1.09
CA LEU A 14 2.97 -3.31 -1.81
C LEU A 14 3.27 -2.59 -3.12
N LEU A 15 4.06 -1.51 -3.08
CA LEU A 15 4.43 -0.76 -4.28
C LEU A 15 5.11 -1.65 -5.34
N ARG A 16 6.02 -2.53 -4.92
CA ARG A 16 6.73 -3.44 -5.84
C ARG A 16 5.79 -4.43 -6.51
N LEU A 17 4.77 -4.94 -5.80
CA LEU A 17 3.78 -5.85 -6.40
C LEU A 17 2.91 -5.11 -7.41
N ILE A 18 2.42 -3.93 -7.06
CA ILE A 18 1.60 -3.12 -7.97
C ILE A 18 2.41 -2.65 -9.19
N GLU A 19 3.70 -2.36 -9.03
CA GLU A 19 4.59 -2.05 -10.15
C GLU A 19 4.70 -3.24 -11.12
N LYS A 20 4.89 -4.46 -10.61
CA LYS A 20 4.89 -5.67 -11.46
C LYS A 20 3.56 -5.86 -12.20
N GLU A 21 2.44 -5.66 -11.51
CA GLU A 21 1.11 -5.74 -12.12
C GLU A 21 0.95 -4.67 -13.21
N SER A 22 1.45 -3.45 -12.99
CA SER A 22 1.39 -2.36 -13.98
C SER A 22 2.20 -2.59 -15.25
N LEU A 23 3.22 -3.46 -15.20
CA LEU A 23 3.97 -3.89 -16.38
C LEU A 23 3.19 -4.88 -17.25
N ILE A 24 2.21 -5.58 -16.66
CA ILE A 24 1.34 -6.54 -17.35
C ILE A 24 0.07 -5.82 -17.84
N ASP A 25 -0.59 -5.07 -16.97
CA ASP A 25 -1.75 -4.25 -17.28
C ASP A 25 -1.47 -2.77 -16.98
N THR A 26 -1.30 -1.99 -18.05
CA THR A 26 -1.00 -0.56 -17.96
C THR A 26 -2.08 0.26 -17.26
N SER A 27 -3.33 -0.22 -17.19
CA SER A 27 -4.43 0.44 -16.47
C SER A 27 -4.10 0.60 -14.97
N ILE A 28 -3.39 -0.37 -14.40
CA ILE A 28 -2.95 -0.42 -12.99
C ILE A 28 -1.94 0.69 -12.68
N SER A 29 -1.30 1.29 -13.67
CA SER A 29 -0.42 2.45 -13.48
C SER A 29 -1.12 3.60 -12.74
N ARG A 30 -2.44 3.75 -12.91
CA ARG A 30 -3.23 4.76 -12.16
C ARG A 30 -3.23 4.45 -10.66
N TYR A 31 -3.36 3.18 -10.29
CA TYR A 31 -3.27 2.73 -8.91
C TYR A 31 -1.86 2.91 -8.34
N LEU A 32 -0.83 2.52 -9.11
CA LEU A 32 0.57 2.72 -8.73
C LEU A 32 0.87 4.20 -8.46
N ASN A 33 0.41 5.08 -9.35
CA ASN A 33 0.58 6.53 -9.20
C ASN A 33 -0.14 7.07 -7.96
N TYR A 34 -1.33 6.55 -7.66
CA TYR A 34 -2.05 6.90 -6.44
C TYR A 34 -1.27 6.50 -5.17
N LEU A 35 -0.72 5.28 -5.13
CA LEU A 35 0.12 4.82 -4.03
C LEU A 35 1.42 5.62 -3.90
N ASN A 36 2.06 5.98 -5.01
CA ASN A 36 3.30 6.75 -4.97
C ASN A 36 3.14 8.15 -4.33
N LYS A 37 1.94 8.75 -4.37
CA LYS A 37 1.68 10.06 -3.72
C LYS A 37 1.94 10.03 -2.21
N TYR A 38 1.74 8.89 -1.56
CA TYR A 38 1.89 8.74 -0.11
C TYR A 38 3.18 8.02 0.30
N LYS A 39 4.02 7.61 -0.66
CA LYS A 39 5.26 6.86 -0.40
C LYS A 39 6.10 7.46 0.72
N ASN A 40 6.40 8.76 0.64
CA ASN A 40 7.25 9.41 1.64
C ASN A 40 6.65 9.33 3.05
N LYS A 41 5.33 9.44 3.18
CA LYS A 41 4.64 9.38 4.49
C LYS A 41 4.67 7.98 5.12
N PHE A 42 4.77 6.93 4.32
CA PHE A 42 4.89 5.56 4.83
C PHE A 42 6.34 5.18 5.17
N ILE A 43 7.32 5.66 4.40
CA ILE A 43 8.74 5.26 4.57
C ILE A 43 9.51 6.10 5.58
N ASP A 44 8.99 7.28 5.93
CA ASP A 44 9.60 8.15 6.94
C ASP A 44 9.41 7.57 8.36
N GLN A 45 10.41 7.77 9.22
CA GLN A 45 10.37 7.32 10.61
C GLN A 45 9.26 8.02 11.43
N SER A 46 8.80 9.18 10.97
CA SER A 46 7.68 9.94 11.54
C SER A 46 6.30 9.43 11.09
N ASN A 47 6.21 8.32 10.34
CA ASN A 47 4.93 7.76 9.85
C ASN A 47 3.85 7.60 10.94
N LEU A 48 4.24 7.27 12.18
CA LEU A 48 3.32 7.15 13.32
C LEU A 48 2.67 8.49 13.74
N GLN A 49 3.27 9.63 13.42
CA GLN A 49 2.68 10.95 13.64
C GLN A 49 1.51 11.23 12.69
N HIS A 50 1.50 10.57 11.53
CA HIS A 50 0.48 10.70 10.49
C HIS A 50 -0.51 9.53 10.47
N LYS A 51 -0.56 8.71 11.53
CA LYS A 51 -1.28 7.42 11.54
C LYS A 51 -2.72 7.50 11.02
N GLU A 52 -3.50 8.51 11.43
CA GLU A 52 -4.91 8.63 11.05
C GLU A 52 -5.04 9.00 9.57
N GLU A 53 -4.15 9.83 9.06
CA GLU A 53 -4.07 10.16 7.63
C GLU A 53 -3.73 8.91 6.80
N LEU A 54 -2.74 8.13 7.24
CA LEU A 54 -2.32 6.90 6.57
C LEU A 54 -3.43 5.83 6.57
N LYS A 55 -4.24 5.75 7.65
CA LYS A 55 -5.39 4.85 7.71
C LYS A 55 -6.47 5.22 6.70
N GLU A 56 -6.85 6.49 6.63
CA GLU A 56 -7.85 6.95 5.67
C GLU A 56 -7.34 6.76 4.23
N PHE A 57 -6.06 7.01 4.00
CA PHE A 57 -5.42 6.70 2.74
C PHE A 57 -5.53 5.20 2.39
N LEU A 58 -5.23 4.28 3.32
CA LEU A 58 -5.32 2.84 3.06
C LEU A 58 -6.75 2.37 2.81
N LYS A 59 -7.75 2.94 3.49
CA LYS A 59 -9.17 2.68 3.16
C LYS A 59 -9.49 3.09 1.73
N GLY A 60 -9.01 4.26 1.32
CA GLY A 60 -9.13 4.76 -0.07
C GLY A 60 -8.39 3.86 -1.06
N ALA A 61 -7.16 3.47 -0.75
CA ALA A 61 -6.36 2.57 -1.55
C ALA A 61 -7.02 1.19 -1.71
N ASN A 62 -7.65 0.66 -0.66
CA ASN A 62 -8.37 -0.61 -0.73
C ASN A 62 -9.58 -0.50 -1.67
N ARG A 63 -10.40 0.55 -1.52
CA ARG A 63 -11.55 0.80 -2.40
C ARG A 63 -11.13 1.02 -3.86
N PHE A 64 -10.07 1.79 -4.08
CA PHE A 64 -9.58 2.04 -5.43
C PHE A 64 -9.01 0.77 -6.07
N SER A 65 -8.45 -0.15 -5.26
CA SER A 65 -7.97 -1.43 -5.77
C SER A 65 -9.07 -2.30 -6.38
N ASP A 66 -10.34 -2.11 -5.99
CA ASP A 66 -11.48 -2.85 -6.53
C ASP A 66 -11.76 -2.51 -8.01
N GLU A 67 -11.23 -1.40 -8.52
CA GLU A 67 -11.34 -1.04 -9.95
C GLU A 67 -10.38 -1.84 -10.85
N PHE A 68 -9.46 -2.62 -10.26
CA PHE A 68 -8.39 -3.30 -11.00
C PHE A 68 -8.48 -4.82 -10.81
N SER A 69 -8.11 -5.55 -11.86
CA SER A 69 -7.94 -7.00 -11.80
C SER A 69 -6.45 -7.32 -11.69
N PHE A 70 -6.03 -7.82 -10.53
CA PHE A 70 -4.66 -8.28 -10.32
C PHE A 70 -4.53 -9.75 -10.70
N SER A 71 -3.32 -10.19 -11.02
CA SER A 71 -3.03 -11.61 -11.24
C SER A 71 -3.32 -12.45 -9.98
N ASP A 72 -3.75 -13.70 -10.18
CA ASP A 72 -4.03 -14.65 -9.10
C ASP A 72 -2.83 -14.86 -8.17
N GLN A 73 -1.61 -14.73 -8.71
CA GLN A 73 -0.38 -14.86 -7.96
C GLN A 73 -0.18 -13.73 -6.94
N ASN A 74 -0.61 -12.50 -7.26
CA ASN A 74 -0.33 -11.32 -6.44
C ASN A 74 -1.55 -10.79 -5.66
N ILE A 75 -2.78 -11.11 -6.08
CA ILE A 75 -4.01 -10.55 -5.47
C ILE A 75 -4.12 -10.81 -3.96
N SER A 76 -3.82 -12.03 -3.52
CA SER A 76 -3.86 -12.40 -2.10
C SER A 76 -2.82 -11.62 -1.29
N GLN A 77 -1.63 -11.45 -1.85
CA GLN A 77 -0.53 -10.75 -1.20
C GLN A 77 -0.78 -9.25 -1.13
N ILE A 78 -1.31 -8.64 -2.19
CA ILE A 78 -1.70 -7.22 -2.23
C ILE A 78 -2.74 -6.93 -1.13
N ARG A 79 -3.82 -7.73 -1.07
CA ARG A 79 -4.87 -7.57 -0.06
C ARG A 79 -4.33 -7.75 1.37
N SER A 80 -3.49 -8.77 1.57
CA SER A 80 -2.84 -9.01 2.86
C SER A 80 -1.97 -7.83 3.29
N LEU A 81 -1.17 -7.25 2.40
CA LEU A 81 -0.33 -6.09 2.71
C LEU A 81 -1.14 -4.85 3.08
N ILE A 82 -2.21 -4.55 2.34
CA ILE A 82 -3.10 -3.42 2.66
C ILE A 82 -3.72 -3.59 4.06
N ASN A 83 -4.20 -4.79 4.38
CA ASN A 83 -4.77 -5.09 5.70
C ASN A 83 -3.72 -5.04 6.81
N ASN A 84 -2.55 -5.65 6.61
CA ASN A 84 -1.47 -5.64 7.59
C ASN A 84 -0.97 -4.22 7.89
N LEU A 85 -0.88 -3.37 6.86
CA LEU A 85 -0.55 -1.95 7.03
C LEU A 85 -1.60 -1.24 7.88
N TYR A 86 -2.89 -1.48 7.59
CA TYR A 86 -3.99 -0.87 8.33
C TYR A 86 -4.00 -1.32 9.81
N GLU A 87 -3.85 -2.61 10.06
CA GLU A 87 -3.76 -3.18 11.40
C GLU A 87 -2.54 -2.67 12.15
N THR A 88 -1.37 -2.61 11.51
CA THR A 88 -0.14 -2.10 12.14
C THR A 88 -0.26 -0.62 12.53
N LEU A 89 -1.06 0.17 11.81
CA LEU A 89 -1.35 1.56 12.19
C LEU A 89 -2.39 1.68 13.32
N ASN A 90 -3.14 0.61 13.63
CA ASN A 90 -4.09 0.56 14.75
C ASN A 90 -3.45 0.14 16.08
N HIS A 91 -2.24 -0.41 16.06
CA HIS A 91 -1.51 -0.90 17.24
C HIS A 91 -0.28 -0.03 17.56
#